data_AF-A0AAN2PF51-F1
#
_entry.id   AF-A0AAN2PF51-F1
#
_cell.length_a   1.000
_cell.length_b   1.000
_cell.length_c   1.000
_cell.angle_alpha   90.00
_cell.angle_beta   90.00
_cell.angle_gamma   90.00
#
_symmetry.space_group_name_H-M   'P 1'
#
loop_
_entity.id
_entity.type
_entity.pdbx_description
1 polymer ?
#
loop_
_entity_poly.entity_id
_entity_poly.type
_entity_poly.pdbx_seq_one_letter_code
_entity_poly.pdbx_strand_id
1 'polypeptide(L)'
;MELVELKTRLGIPVDDSSQDDSLKIALNDAIEYAKDWCGNLFENESGELLIPSPVKKGIALMVEIDLTVPVGAVSDSLAGATQTFTSDSQRYTPVYRLWKPYNTKVGFF
;
A
#
# COMPACT_ATOMS: atom_id res chain seq x y z
N MET A 1 -10.03 7.33 -1.81
CA MET A 1 -9.35 7.12 -3.10
C MET A 1 -10.20 6.12 -3.84
N GLU A 2 -10.54 6.38 -5.09
CA GLU A 2 -11.48 5.55 -5.85
C GLU A 2 -10.75 4.45 -6.65
N LEU A 3 -11.47 3.40 -7.01
CA LEU A 3 -10.95 2.30 -7.82
C LEU A 3 -10.36 2.78 -9.16
N VAL A 4 -11.01 3.74 -9.82
CA VAL A 4 -10.54 4.34 -11.08
C VAL A 4 -9.17 5.00 -10.90
N GLU A 5 -8.97 5.70 -9.76
CA GLU A 5 -7.70 6.32 -9.42
C GLU A 5 -6.63 5.25 -9.18
N LEU A 6 -6.97 4.15 -8.49
CA LEU A 6 -6.06 3.02 -8.28
C LEU A 6 -5.63 2.37 -9.61
N LYS A 7 -6.59 2.01 -10.48
CA LYS A 7 -6.30 1.41 -11.79
C LYS A 7 -5.34 2.27 -12.62
N THR A 8 -5.62 3.57 -12.67
CA THR A 8 -4.76 4.54 -13.37
C THR A 8 -3.34 4.54 -12.82
N ARG A 9 -3.17 4.46 -11.49
CA ARG A 9 -1.85 4.40 -10.84
C ARG A 9 -1.11 3.09 -11.13
N LEU A 10 -1.83 1.98 -11.29
CA LEU A 10 -1.29 0.66 -11.60
C LEU A 10 -1.08 0.43 -13.11
N GLY A 11 -1.45 1.38 -13.96
CA GLY A 11 -1.38 1.23 -15.42
C GLY A 11 -2.41 0.25 -15.99
N ILE A 12 -3.46 -0.08 -15.23
CA ILE A 12 -4.56 -0.94 -15.67
C ILE A 12 -5.58 -0.07 -16.43
N PRO A 13 -6.04 -0.47 -17.64
CA PRO A 13 -7.09 0.24 -18.36
C PRO A 13 -8.34 0.41 -17.49
N VAL A 14 -8.93 1.61 -17.49
CA VAL A 14 -10.06 1.92 -16.60
C VAL A 14 -11.31 1.10 -16.96
N ASP A 15 -11.45 0.76 -18.24
CA ASP A 15 -12.50 -0.08 -18.83
C ASP A 15 -12.26 -1.58 -18.66
N ASP A 16 -11.06 -2.00 -18.26
CA ASP A 16 -10.80 -3.40 -17.90
C ASP A 16 -11.43 -3.69 -16.53
N SER A 17 -12.56 -4.39 -16.55
CA SER A 17 -13.30 -4.77 -15.35
C SER A 17 -12.99 -6.19 -14.84
N SER A 18 -12.01 -6.88 -15.44
CA SER A 18 -11.76 -8.31 -15.18
C SER A 18 -11.34 -8.61 -13.73
N GLN A 19 -10.78 -7.61 -13.04
CA GLN A 19 -10.24 -7.74 -11.68
C GLN A 19 -10.86 -6.75 -10.68
N ASP A 20 -11.97 -6.09 -11.03
CA ASP A 20 -12.53 -4.99 -10.23
C ASP A 20 -12.85 -5.39 -8.80
N ASP A 21 -13.44 -6.57 -8.60
CA ASP A 21 -13.81 -7.04 -7.27
C ASP A 21 -12.57 -7.33 -6.42
N SER A 22 -11.53 -7.91 -7.01
CA SER A 22 -10.26 -8.17 -6.33
C SER A 22 -9.53 -6.85 -5.99
N LEU A 23 -9.50 -5.90 -6.93
CA LEU A 23 -8.87 -4.59 -6.72
C LEU A 23 -9.61 -3.75 -5.69
N LYS A 24 -10.95 -3.85 -5.60
CA LYS A 24 -11.73 -3.19 -4.55
C LYS A 24 -11.38 -3.72 -3.16
N ILE A 25 -11.27 -5.04 -3.02
CA ILE A 25 -10.89 -5.66 -1.75
C ILE A 25 -9.48 -5.19 -1.36
N ALA A 26 -8.51 -5.32 -2.27
CA ALA A 26 -7.13 -4.88 -2.03
C ALA A 26 -7.02 -3.38 -1.70
N LEU A 27 -7.83 -2.55 -2.37
CA LEU A 27 -7.91 -1.11 -2.09
C LEU A 27 -8.42 -0.84 -0.67
N ASN A 28 -9.49 -1.51 -0.25
CA ASN A 28 -10.05 -1.35 1.08
C ASN A 28 -9.05 -1.77 2.16
N ASP A 29 -8.44 -2.95 2.00
CA ASP A 29 -7.43 -3.48 2.93
C ASP A 29 -6.24 -2.54 3.05
N ALA A 30 -5.74 -2.01 1.93
CA ALA A 30 -4.61 -1.08 1.93
C ALA A 30 -4.97 0.30 2.53
N ILE A 31 -6.21 0.77 2.38
CA ILE A 31 -6.69 1.99 3.06
C ILE A 31 -6.77 1.77 4.56
N GLU A 32 -7.34 0.65 5.03
CA GLU A 32 -7.41 0.31 6.45
C GLU A 32 -6.02 0.20 7.06
N TYR A 33 -5.10 -0.46 6.35
CA TYR A 33 -3.71 -0.57 6.74
C TYR A 33 -3.04 0.81 6.85
N ALA A 34 -3.26 1.69 5.88
CA ALA A 34 -2.72 3.05 5.92
C ALA A 34 -3.26 3.84 7.11
N LYS A 35 -4.57 3.71 7.42
CA LYS A 35 -5.20 4.35 8.58
C LYS A 35 -4.57 3.87 9.89
N ASP A 36 -4.43 2.56 10.06
CA ASP A 36 -3.81 2.00 11.26
C ASP A 36 -2.34 2.43 11.37
N TRP A 37 -1.54 2.20 10.32
CA TRP A 37 -0.11 2.51 10.38
C TRP A 37 0.15 3.99 10.67
N CYS A 38 -0.61 4.90 10.05
CA CYS A 38 -0.49 6.33 10.28
C CYS A 38 -1.12 6.78 11.60
N GLY A 39 -1.99 5.97 12.23
CA GLY A 39 -2.80 6.41 13.37
C GLY A 39 -3.73 7.58 13.02
N ASN A 40 -4.21 7.64 11.79
CA ASN A 40 -5.02 8.74 11.27
C ASN A 40 -6.13 8.18 10.37
N LEU A 41 -7.39 8.52 10.66
CA LEU A 41 -8.54 8.07 9.87
C LEU A 41 -8.63 8.73 8.49
N PHE A 42 -7.87 9.82 8.28
CA PHE A 42 -7.90 10.65 7.07
C PHE A 42 -9.31 11.17 6.76
N GLU A 43 -10.05 11.55 7.79
CA GLU A 43 -11.43 12.06 7.66
C GLU A 43 -11.48 13.52 8.13
N ASN A 44 -12.28 14.35 7.46
CA ASN A 44 -12.59 15.70 7.94
C ASN A 44 -13.72 15.68 8.98
N GLU A 45 -14.08 16.84 9.53
CA GLU A 45 -15.17 16.98 10.51
C GLU A 45 -16.54 16.52 9.97
N SER A 46 -16.71 16.46 8.66
CA SER A 46 -17.93 15.97 7.98
C SER A 46 -17.89 14.47 7.69
N GLY A 47 -16.84 13.75 8.08
CA GLY A 47 -16.65 12.32 7.81
C GLY A 47 -16.20 12.00 6.38
N GLU A 48 -15.80 13.01 5.59
CA GLU A 48 -15.29 12.80 4.24
C GLU A 48 -13.83 12.37 4.27
N LEU A 49 -13.52 11.32 3.49
CA LEU A 49 -12.20 10.72 3.42
C LEU A 49 -11.20 11.58 2.61
N LEU A 50 -10.39 12.38 3.32
CA LEU A 50 -9.31 13.23 2.79
C LEU A 50 -7.94 12.57 2.93
N ILE A 51 -7.65 11.59 2.07
CA ILE A 51 -6.32 10.93 2.03
C ILE A 51 -5.31 11.81 1.28
N PRO A 52 -4.17 12.20 1.89
CA PRO A 52 -3.11 12.96 1.23
C PRO A 52 -2.49 12.23 0.04
N SER A 53 -2.04 12.98 -0.99
CA SER A 53 -1.47 12.38 -2.21
C SER A 53 -0.31 11.40 -1.98
N PRO A 54 0.65 11.64 -1.05
CA PRO A 54 1.69 10.65 -0.75
C PRO A 54 1.13 9.37 -0.13
N VAL A 55 0.08 9.47 0.69
CA VAL A 55 -0.60 8.30 1.28
C VAL A 55 -1.28 7.49 0.19
N LYS A 56 -2.02 8.15 -0.72
CA LYS A 56 -2.61 7.49 -1.91
C LYS A 56 -1.57 6.79 -2.78
N LYS A 57 -0.40 7.42 -2.99
CA LYS A 57 0.71 6.80 -3.73
C LYS A 57 1.24 5.56 -3.01
N GLY A 58 1.35 5.59 -1.68
CA GLY A 58 1.75 4.43 -0.89
C GLY A 58 0.72 3.30 -0.93
N ILE A 59 -0.58 3.61 -0.89
CA ILE A 59 -1.66 2.62 -1.04
C ILE A 59 -1.55 1.90 -2.39
N ALA A 60 -1.40 2.65 -3.48
CA ALA A 60 -1.24 2.04 -4.81
C ALA A 60 0.03 1.17 -4.90
N LEU A 61 1.14 1.61 -4.31
CA LEU A 61 2.38 0.84 -4.27
C LEU A 61 2.25 -0.44 -3.43
N MET A 62 1.51 -0.40 -2.32
CA MET A 62 1.22 -1.58 -1.51
C MET A 62 0.45 -2.62 -2.32
N VAL A 63 -0.62 -2.20 -3.00
CA VAL A 63 -1.40 -3.09 -3.89
C VAL A 63 -0.53 -3.65 -5.02
N GLU A 64 0.32 -2.82 -5.64
CA GLU A 64 1.26 -3.27 -6.67
C GLU A 64 2.23 -4.36 -6.14
N ILE A 65 2.78 -4.16 -4.94
CA ILE A 65 3.66 -5.13 -4.27
C ILE A 65 2.91 -6.45 -4.02
N ASP A 66 1.65 -6.39 -3.61
CA ASP A 66 0.85 -7.59 -3.34
C ASP A 66 0.49 -8.37 -4.61
N LEU A 67 0.34 -7.67 -5.73
CA LEU A 67 0.11 -8.30 -7.04
C LEU A 67 1.38 -8.90 -7.64
N THR A 68 2.56 -8.33 -7.36
CA THR A 68 3.81 -8.65 -8.08
C THR A 68 4.81 -9.47 -7.26
N VAL A 69 4.76 -9.40 -5.93
CA VAL A 69 5.71 -10.07 -5.04
C VAL A 69 4.98 -11.17 -4.25
N PRO A 70 5.37 -12.44 -4.38
CA PRO A 70 4.84 -13.50 -3.52
C PRO A 70 5.28 -13.31 -2.07
N VAL A 71 4.37 -13.49 -1.12
CA VAL A 71 4.73 -13.52 0.32
C VAL A 71 5.65 -14.72 0.57
N GLY A 72 6.82 -14.47 1.17
CA GLY A 72 7.79 -15.54 1.45
C GLY A 72 8.65 -15.99 0.25
N ALA A 73 8.68 -15.24 -0.85
CA ALA A 73 9.58 -15.53 -1.97
C ALA A 73 11.04 -15.54 -1.52
N VAL A 74 11.70 -16.69 -1.65
CA VAL A 74 13.14 -16.86 -1.43
C VAL A 74 13.85 -16.33 -2.67
N SER A 75 14.69 -15.30 -2.53
CA SER A 75 15.66 -14.98 -3.58
C SER A 75 16.72 -16.07 -3.62
N ASP A 76 16.61 -16.99 -4.57
CA ASP A 76 17.69 -17.91 -4.93
C ASP A 76 18.80 -17.13 -5.65
N SER A 77 19.76 -16.60 -4.88
CA SER A 77 21.06 -16.22 -5.44
C SER A 77 22.00 -17.41 -5.37
N LEU A 78 22.17 -18.07 -6.53
CA LEU A 78 23.17 -19.11 -6.76
C LEU A 78 24.57 -18.56 -6.38
N ALA A 79 25.27 -19.27 -5.49
CA ALA A 79 26.57 -18.94 -4.88
C ALA A 79 26.53 -17.94 -3.70
N GLY A 80 26.15 -18.44 -2.51
CA GLY A 80 26.49 -17.82 -1.22
C GLY A 80 25.39 -17.03 -0.50
N ALA A 81 24.11 -17.25 -0.83
CA ALA A 81 23.01 -16.38 -0.38
C ALA A 81 22.60 -16.53 1.10
N THR A 82 22.56 -15.40 1.79
CA THR A 82 21.74 -15.18 2.99
C THR A 82 20.28 -15.35 2.62
N GLN A 83 19.59 -16.36 3.17
CA GLN A 83 18.14 -16.52 3.01
C GLN A 83 17.46 -15.28 3.59
N THR A 84 16.98 -14.38 2.73
CA THR A 84 16.22 -13.21 3.18
C THR A 84 14.75 -13.53 2.99
N PHE A 85 14.11 -14.05 4.04
CA PHE A 85 12.66 -14.08 4.11
C PHE A 85 12.17 -12.63 4.10
N THR A 86 11.65 -12.14 2.97
CA THR A 86 11.14 -10.78 2.92
C THR A 86 9.79 -10.74 3.64
N SER A 87 9.79 -10.35 4.91
CA SER A 87 8.56 -10.08 5.64
C SER A 87 7.82 -8.89 5.01
N ASP A 88 6.51 -8.79 5.25
CA ASP A 88 5.71 -7.65 4.77
C ASP A 88 6.26 -6.30 5.26
N SER A 89 6.84 -6.27 6.46
CA SER A 89 7.54 -5.10 6.99
C SER A 89 8.74 -4.67 6.13
N GLN A 90 9.43 -5.60 5.47
CA GLN A 90 10.52 -5.28 4.54
C GLN A 90 9.97 -4.90 3.16
N ARG A 91 9.00 -5.66 2.64
CA ARG A 91 8.33 -5.40 1.36
C ARG A 91 7.75 -3.99 1.28
N TYR A 92 7.10 -3.54 2.35
CA TYR A 92 6.44 -2.24 2.41
C TYR A 92 7.34 -1.09 2.87
N THR A 93 8.66 -1.29 3.00
CA THR A 93 9.63 -0.20 3.28
C THR A 93 9.40 1.07 2.44
N PRO A 94 9.24 1.01 1.10
CA PRO A 94 8.99 2.21 0.30
C PRO A 94 7.62 2.84 0.57
N VAL A 95 6.61 2.05 0.94
CA VAL A 95 5.28 2.52 1.36
C VAL A 95 5.41 3.33 2.65
N TYR A 96 6.10 2.79 3.66
CA TYR A 96 6.31 3.47 4.94
C TYR A 96 7.08 4.78 4.80
N ARG A 97 8.00 4.91 3.83
CA ARG A 97 8.69 6.18 3.57
C ARG A 97 7.73 7.28 3.13
N LEU A 98 6.71 6.94 2.34
CA LEU A 98 5.67 7.88 1.90
C LEU A 98 4.73 8.26 3.03
N TRP A 99 4.42 7.30 3.92
CA TRP A 99 3.48 7.50 5.00
C TRP A 99 4.10 8.14 6.24
N LYS A 100 5.42 8.03 6.45
CA LYS A 100 6.13 8.52 7.65
C LYS A 100 5.74 9.94 8.09
N PRO A 101 5.64 10.95 7.20
CA PRO A 101 5.24 12.30 7.61
C PRO A 101 3.82 12.41 8.17
N TYR A 102 2.97 11.43 7.91
CA TYR A 102 1.56 11.39 8.32
C TYR A 102 1.34 10.46 9.52
N ASN A 103 2.39 9.83 10.04
CA ASN A 103 2.31 8.93 11.17
C ASN A 103 2.26 9.71 12.48
N THR A 104 1.08 9.73 13.12
CA THR A 104 0.83 10.40 14.40
C THR A 104 1.25 9.55 15.60
N LYS A 105 1.48 8.24 15.42
CA LYS A 105 1.98 7.32 16.45
C LYS A 105 3.47 7.55 16.73
N VAL A 106 4.22 8.11 15.77
CA VAL A 106 5.64 8.48 15.95
C VAL A 106 5.70 9.86 16.62
N GLY A 107 5.38 9.89 17.91
CA GLY A 107 5.51 11.07 18.75
C GLY A 107 6.98 11.49 18.93
N PHE A 108 7.19 12.80 18.87
CA PHE A 108 8.40 13.52 19.27
C PHE A 108 8.92 13.04 20.63
N PHE A 109 10.20 12.66 20.69
CA PHE A 109 11.00 12.67 21.93
C PHE A 109 11.65 14.03 22.10
#